data_AF-A0A2J6WKU8-F1
#
_entry.id   AF-A0A2J6WKU8-F1
#
_cell.length_a   1.000
_cell.length_b   1.000
_cell.length_c   1.000
_cell.angle_alpha   90.00
_cell.angle_beta   90.00
_cell.angle_gamma   90.00
#
_symmetry.space_group_name_H-M   'P 1'
#
loop_
_entity.id
_entity.type
_entity.pdbx_description
1 polymer ?
#
loop_
_entity_poly.entity_id
_entity_poly.type
_entity_poly.pdbx_seq_one_letter_code
_entity_poly.pdbx_strand_id
1 'polypeptide(L)'
;MKFSKYLFLFLIVFVLTAPVFSKTVKAPPKKSVHPVPMEDGNCESCHEGSKQYEQWKSSAHGLILVKCEVCHGEEKTFQKTPPDTVCRGCHADQTATMPAGKTCVTCHPAHTFNVHKSVNYNK
;
A
#
# COMPACT_ATOMS: atom_id res chain seq x y z
N MET A 1 -54.14 -8.03 -37.81
CA MET A 1 -52.84 -7.30 -37.96
C MET A 1 -52.56 -6.33 -36.79
N LYS A 2 -52.67 -6.76 -35.52
CA LYS A 2 -52.39 -5.88 -34.34
C LYS A 2 -51.32 -6.41 -33.38
N PHE A 3 -50.97 -7.70 -33.45
CA PHE A 3 -49.93 -8.33 -32.60
C PHE A 3 -48.49 -7.95 -32.99
N SER A 4 -48.27 -7.54 -34.24
CA SER A 4 -46.92 -7.22 -34.77
C SER A 4 -46.33 -5.92 -34.24
N LYS A 5 -47.15 -4.97 -33.79
CA LYS A 5 -46.67 -3.65 -33.32
C LYS A 5 -46.21 -3.70 -31.86
N TYR A 6 -46.84 -4.53 -31.03
CA TYR A 6 -46.49 -4.68 -29.62
C TYR A 6 -45.26 -5.59 -29.42
N LEU A 7 -45.06 -6.59 -30.28
CA LEU A 7 -43.87 -7.45 -30.24
C LEU A 7 -42.58 -6.66 -30.59
N PHE A 8 -42.69 -5.71 -31.54
CA PHE A 8 -41.57 -4.84 -31.93
C PHE A 8 -41.26 -3.78 -30.86
N LEU A 9 -42.28 -3.24 -30.19
CA LEU A 9 -42.11 -2.29 -29.09
C LEU A 9 -41.48 -2.93 -27.84
N PHE A 10 -41.79 -4.20 -27.54
CA PHE A 10 -41.21 -4.89 -26.39
C PHE A 10 -39.72 -5.22 -26.58
N LEU A 11 -39.28 -5.53 -27.80
CA LEU A 11 -37.87 -5.77 -28.13
C LEU A 11 -37.00 -4.50 -28.04
N ILE A 12 -37.54 -3.33 -28.37
CA ILE A 12 -36.81 -2.06 -28.27
C ILE A 12 -36.62 -1.63 -26.80
N VAL A 13 -37.61 -1.88 -25.94
CA VAL A 13 -37.52 -1.53 -24.50
C VAL A 13 -36.51 -2.43 -23.77
N PHE A 14 -36.40 -3.71 -24.13
CA PHE A 14 -35.48 -4.63 -23.47
C PHE A 14 -33.99 -4.37 -23.80
N VAL A 15 -33.70 -3.76 -24.95
CA VAL A 15 -32.33 -3.37 -25.34
C VAL A 15 -31.86 -2.11 -24.61
N LEU A 16 -32.78 -1.24 -24.16
CA LEU A 16 -32.43 0.02 -23.47
C LEU A 16 -32.17 -0.14 -21.96
N THR A 17 -32.50 -1.28 -21.36
CA THR A 17 -32.30 -1.52 -19.91
C THR A 17 -31.19 -2.53 -19.61
N ALA A 18 -30.40 -2.95 -20.59
CA ALA A 18 -29.28 -3.85 -20.35
C ALA A 18 -28.18 -3.08 -19.57
N PRO A 19 -27.86 -3.46 -18.31
CA PRO A 19 -26.75 -2.87 -17.59
C PRO A 19 -25.47 -3.23 -18.34
N VAL A 20 -24.80 -2.23 -18.90
CA VAL A 20 -23.45 -2.35 -19.44
C VAL A 20 -22.53 -2.62 -18.26
N PHE A 21 -22.36 -3.89 -17.91
CA PHE A 21 -21.36 -4.33 -16.95
C PHE A 21 -19.99 -4.18 -17.61
N SER A 22 -19.47 -2.96 -17.58
CA SER A 22 -18.06 -2.67 -17.84
C SER A 22 -17.25 -3.43 -16.79
N LYS A 23 -16.81 -4.65 -17.14
CA LYS A 23 -15.78 -5.35 -16.38
C LYS A 23 -14.50 -4.53 -16.51
N THR A 24 -14.27 -3.65 -15.56
CA THR A 24 -12.97 -3.01 -15.36
C THR A 24 -12.00 -4.12 -14.96
N VAL A 25 -11.35 -4.72 -15.95
CA VAL A 25 -10.19 -5.58 -15.72
C VAL A 25 -9.10 -4.68 -15.16
N LYS A 26 -8.99 -4.60 -13.83
CA LYS A 26 -7.83 -3.99 -13.18
C LYS A 26 -6.61 -4.76 -13.69
N ALA A 27 -5.78 -4.08 -14.47
CA ALA A 27 -4.49 -4.62 -14.88
C ALA A 27 -3.75 -5.10 -13.62
N PRO A 28 -3.10 -6.27 -13.67
CA PRO A 28 -2.31 -6.75 -12.55
C PRO A 28 -1.29 -5.68 -12.16
N PRO A 29 -1.07 -5.42 -10.87
CA PRO A 29 -0.09 -4.42 -10.44
C PRO A 29 1.25 -4.79 -11.07
N LYS A 30 1.87 -3.80 -11.73
CA LYS A 30 3.22 -3.93 -12.30
C LYS A 30 4.12 -4.48 -11.19
N LYS A 31 4.77 -5.64 -11.40
CA LYS A 31 5.68 -6.22 -10.41
C LYS A 31 6.69 -5.14 -10.01
N SER A 32 6.65 -4.75 -8.74
CA SER A 32 7.60 -3.78 -8.19
C SER A 32 8.87 -4.57 -7.88
N VAL A 33 9.92 -4.28 -8.63
CA VAL A 33 11.25 -4.90 -8.54
C VAL A 33 12.24 -3.77 -8.29
N HIS A 34 13.30 -4.04 -7.54
CA HIS A 34 14.36 -3.08 -7.31
C HIS A 34 14.99 -2.66 -8.65
N PRO A 35 15.28 -1.37 -8.87
CA PRO A 35 15.69 -0.88 -10.19
C PRO A 35 17.08 -1.36 -10.63
N VAL A 36 17.89 -1.87 -9.70
CA VAL A 36 19.22 -2.44 -9.97
C VAL A 36 19.33 -3.83 -9.32
N PRO A 37 20.04 -4.79 -9.94
CA PRO A 37 20.29 -6.09 -9.32
C PRO A 37 20.99 -5.94 -7.96
N MET A 38 20.61 -6.76 -6.98
CA MET A 38 21.23 -6.77 -5.66
C MET A 38 21.98 -8.10 -5.49
N GLU A 39 23.29 -8.10 -5.71
CA GLU A 39 24.09 -9.32 -5.74
C GLU A 39 23.96 -10.16 -4.46
N ASP A 40 24.07 -9.51 -3.30
CA ASP A 40 24.02 -10.13 -1.97
C ASP A 40 22.63 -10.04 -1.31
N GLY A 41 21.67 -9.38 -1.96
CA GLY A 41 20.36 -9.08 -1.40
C GLY A 41 20.38 -8.13 -0.19
N ASN A 42 21.52 -7.54 0.16
CA ASN A 42 21.66 -6.63 1.30
C ASN A 42 21.50 -5.18 0.84
N CYS A 43 20.48 -4.48 1.32
CA CYS A 43 20.27 -3.08 0.97
C CYS A 43 21.44 -2.18 1.42
N GLU A 44 22.06 -2.49 2.56
CA GLU A 44 23.06 -1.64 3.20
C GLU A 44 24.39 -1.62 2.44
N SER A 45 24.69 -2.67 1.66
CA SER A 45 25.94 -2.77 0.87
C SER A 45 26.12 -1.61 -0.10
N CYS A 46 25.02 -1.03 -0.60
CA CYS A 46 25.02 0.13 -1.50
C CYS A 46 24.36 1.39 -0.89
N HIS A 47 23.44 1.24 0.07
CA HIS A 47 22.68 2.37 0.62
C HIS A 47 23.22 2.91 1.94
N GLU A 48 24.21 2.28 2.56
CA GLU A 48 24.92 2.86 3.70
C GLU A 48 25.45 4.27 3.38
N GLY A 49 25.32 5.19 4.34
CA GLY A 49 25.69 6.60 4.17
C GLY A 49 24.68 7.45 3.38
N SER A 50 23.66 6.84 2.77
CA SER A 50 22.55 7.61 2.19
C SER A 50 21.74 8.31 3.30
N LYS A 51 21.08 9.42 2.96
CA LYS A 51 20.26 10.18 3.92
C LYS A 51 19.21 9.28 4.60
N GLN A 52 18.53 8.44 3.85
CA GLN A 52 17.47 7.56 4.37
C GLN A 52 18.05 6.47 5.29
N TYR A 53 19.23 5.94 4.96
CA TYR A 53 19.92 5.00 5.82
C TYR A 53 20.32 5.64 7.15
N GLU A 54 20.92 6.84 7.15
CA GLU A 54 21.31 7.52 8.40
C GLU A 54 20.10 7.90 9.27
N GLN A 55 18.98 8.27 8.64
CA GLN A 55 17.71 8.46 9.33
C GLN A 55 17.22 7.15 9.96
N TRP A 56 17.17 6.06 9.20
CA TRP A 56 16.73 4.77 9.69
C TRP A 56 17.63 4.27 10.83
N LYS A 57 18.95 4.35 10.66
CA LYS A 57 19.96 3.93 11.63
C LYS A 57 19.79 4.60 13.00
N SER A 58 19.37 5.86 13.01
CA SER A 58 19.08 6.62 14.23
C SER A 58 17.64 6.51 14.73
N SER A 59 16.75 5.88 13.95
CA SER A 59 15.34 5.67 14.32
C SER A 59 15.16 4.48 15.27
N ALA A 60 13.98 4.37 15.89
CA ALA A 60 13.65 3.24 16.76
C ALA A 60 13.74 1.89 16.03
N HIS A 61 13.38 1.85 14.75
CA HIS A 61 13.47 0.63 13.92
C HIS A 61 14.93 0.25 13.60
N GLY A 62 15.81 1.23 13.36
CA GLY A 62 17.24 0.94 13.17
C GLY A 62 17.92 0.46 14.44
N LEU A 63 17.59 1.05 15.59
CA LEU A 63 18.15 0.67 16.89
C LEU A 63 17.84 -0.79 17.29
N ILE A 64 16.73 -1.35 16.79
CA ILE A 64 16.36 -2.76 17.02
C ILE A 64 16.56 -3.64 15.78
N LEU A 65 17.25 -3.13 14.75
CA LEU A 65 17.61 -3.86 13.53
C LEU A 65 16.42 -4.39 12.71
N VAL A 66 15.31 -3.64 12.64
CA VAL A 66 14.28 -3.90 11.63
C VAL A 66 14.86 -3.54 10.26
N LYS A 67 15.23 -4.57 9.50
CA LYS A 67 15.89 -4.42 8.19
C LYS A 67 14.98 -3.77 7.15
N CYS A 68 15.59 -3.19 6.10
CA CYS A 68 14.89 -2.43 5.06
C CYS A 68 13.81 -3.27 4.35
N GLU A 69 14.10 -4.53 4.05
CA GLU A 69 13.24 -5.47 3.35
C GLU A 69 11.98 -5.84 4.13
N VAL A 70 11.97 -5.68 5.47
CA VAL A 70 10.77 -5.90 6.29
C VAL A 70 9.65 -4.96 5.86
N CYS A 71 10.03 -3.72 5.51
CA CYS A 71 9.08 -2.74 5.02
C CYS A 71 8.98 -2.75 3.50
N HIS A 72 10.13 -2.65 2.84
CA HIS A 72 10.20 -2.40 1.41
C HIS A 72 10.14 -3.67 0.56
N GLY A 73 10.31 -4.86 1.13
CA GLY A 73 10.47 -6.11 0.38
C GLY A 73 11.89 -6.33 -0.12
N GLU A 74 12.15 -7.55 -0.57
CA GLU A 74 13.40 -7.99 -1.18
C GLU A 74 13.50 -7.53 -2.64
N GLU A 75 14.62 -7.76 -3.32
CA GLU A 75 14.87 -7.30 -4.70
C GLU A 75 13.67 -7.52 -5.65
N LYS A 76 13.09 -8.73 -5.65
CA LYS A 76 11.99 -9.13 -6.56
C LYS A 76 10.61 -8.65 -6.13
N THR A 77 10.46 -8.19 -4.88
CA THR A 77 9.20 -7.73 -4.29
C THR A 77 9.27 -6.27 -3.84
N PHE A 78 10.38 -5.59 -4.16
CA PHE A 78 10.73 -4.28 -3.65
C PHE A 78 9.69 -3.23 -4.02
N GLN A 79 9.20 -2.50 -3.03
CA GLN A 79 8.31 -1.37 -3.17
C GLN A 79 8.98 -0.13 -2.59
N LYS A 80 9.28 0.85 -3.46
CA LYS A 80 9.83 2.16 -3.05
C LYS A 80 8.98 2.81 -1.96
N THR A 81 7.66 2.69 -2.08
CA THR A 81 6.69 3.10 -1.06
C THR A 81 5.90 1.87 -0.64
N PRO A 82 6.15 1.32 0.55
CA PRO A 82 5.47 0.12 1.00
C PRO A 82 4.01 0.41 1.36
N PRO A 83 3.13 -0.60 1.29
CA PRO A 83 1.75 -0.42 1.66
C PRO A 83 1.63 -0.28 3.17
N ASP A 84 0.67 0.55 3.60
CA ASP A 84 0.41 0.86 5.00
C ASP A 84 0.03 -0.40 5.85
N THR A 85 -0.34 -1.49 5.18
CA THR A 85 -0.57 -2.80 5.81
C THR A 85 0.68 -3.38 6.46
N VAL A 86 1.88 -3.05 5.97
CA VAL A 86 3.15 -3.45 6.60
C VAL A 86 3.22 -2.89 8.01
N CYS A 87 2.93 -1.60 8.18
CA CYS A 87 2.93 -0.94 9.49
C CYS A 87 1.93 -1.63 10.43
N ARG A 88 0.71 -1.89 9.94
CA ARG A 88 -0.35 -2.55 10.71
C ARG A 88 -0.06 -4.00 11.09
N GLY A 89 0.82 -4.68 10.34
CA GLY A 89 1.26 -6.04 10.67
C GLY A 89 1.91 -6.12 12.05
N CYS A 90 2.64 -5.08 12.46
CA CYS A 90 3.28 -4.99 13.77
C CYS A 90 2.57 -4.00 14.73
N HIS A 91 1.89 -2.98 14.18
CA HIS A 91 1.30 -1.88 14.95
C HIS A 91 -0.24 -1.87 14.94
N ALA A 92 -0.87 -3.05 14.98
CA ALA A 92 -2.33 -3.17 14.91
C ALA A 92 -3.04 -2.32 15.97
N ASP A 93 -2.56 -2.35 17.22
CA ASP A 93 -3.19 -1.65 18.34
C ASP A 93 -3.08 -0.12 18.25
N GLN A 94 -2.09 0.39 17.52
CA GLN A 94 -1.90 1.83 17.33
C GLN A 94 -2.75 2.41 16.20
N THR A 95 -3.63 1.61 15.58
CA THR A 95 -4.50 2.06 14.48
C THR A 95 -5.85 2.61 14.94
N ALA A 96 -6.22 2.41 16.21
CA ALA A 96 -7.54 2.78 16.73
C ALA A 96 -7.89 4.26 16.55
N THR A 97 -6.88 5.14 16.57
CA THR A 97 -7.03 6.59 16.43
C THR A 97 -6.67 7.11 15.05
N MET A 98 -6.43 6.22 14.08
CA MET A 98 -5.98 6.59 12.74
C MET A 98 -7.10 7.30 11.96
N PRO A 99 -6.89 8.56 11.53
CA PRO A 99 -7.90 9.29 10.78
C PRO A 99 -8.20 8.62 9.43
N ALA A 100 -9.47 8.64 9.03
CA ALA A 100 -9.90 8.10 7.74
C ALA A 100 -9.16 8.78 6.57
N GLY A 101 -8.71 7.98 5.61
CA GLY A 101 -8.04 8.46 4.40
C GLY A 101 -6.60 8.95 4.60
N LYS A 102 -6.01 8.77 5.79
CA LYS A 102 -4.59 9.04 6.06
C LYS A 102 -3.79 7.74 6.05
N THR A 103 -2.47 7.86 5.91
CA THR A 103 -1.50 6.75 6.03
C THR A 103 -0.62 6.99 7.25
N CYS A 104 0.04 5.97 7.76
CA CYS A 104 0.97 6.10 8.90
C CYS A 104 2.01 7.20 8.63
N VAL A 105 2.56 7.22 7.41
CA VAL A 105 3.61 8.17 7.02
C VAL A 105 3.13 9.59 6.75
N THR A 106 1.80 9.83 6.77
CA THR A 106 1.28 11.20 6.67
C THR A 106 1.62 12.03 7.91
N CYS A 107 1.69 11.39 9.08
CA CYS A 107 2.03 12.05 10.35
C CYS A 107 3.38 11.57 10.91
N HIS A 108 3.80 10.34 10.61
CA HIS A 108 5.07 9.76 11.08
C HIS A 108 6.11 9.79 9.96
N PRO A 109 7.10 10.70 9.99
CA PRO A 109 8.00 10.85 8.86
C PRO A 109 8.78 9.55 8.61
N ALA A 110 8.81 9.14 7.34
CA ALA A 110 9.46 7.90 6.93
C ALA A 110 10.93 7.89 7.32
N HIS A 111 11.43 6.70 7.67
CA HIS A 111 12.81 6.44 8.10
C HIS A 111 13.24 7.15 9.39
N THR A 112 12.45 8.04 9.99
CA THR A 112 12.74 8.67 11.28
C THR A 112 11.72 8.26 12.36
N PHE A 113 11.19 7.03 12.27
CA PHE A 113 10.17 6.55 13.18
C PHE A 113 10.71 6.54 14.62
N ASN A 114 10.13 7.39 15.45
CA ASN A 114 10.44 7.46 16.86
C ASN A 114 9.30 6.84 17.65
N VAL A 115 9.60 6.36 18.85
CA VAL A 115 8.57 5.87 19.76
C VAL A 115 7.58 7.00 20.08
N HIS A 116 6.29 6.75 19.87
CA HIS A 116 5.30 7.53 20.59
C HIS A 116 5.49 7.21 22.06
N LYS A 117 5.74 8.23 22.89
CA LYS A 117 5.49 8.09 24.32
C LYS A 117 4.04 7.65 24.41
N SER A 118 3.77 6.42 24.84
CA SER A 118 2.42 5.93 25.05
C SER A 118 1.81 6.83 26.12
N VAL A 119 1.10 7.87 25.69
CA VAL A 119 0.28 8.66 26.61
C VAL A 119 -0.83 7.69 27.00
N ASN A 120 -0.76 7.15 28.20
CA ASN A 120 -1.86 6.38 28.77
C ASN A 120 -3.04 7.37 28.89
N TYR A 121 -3.95 7.36 27.92
CA TYR A 121 -5.18 8.15 27.98
C TYR A 121 -6.18 7.65 29.04
N ASN A 122 -5.80 6.63 29.83
CA ASN A 122 -6.58 5.98 30.87
C ASN A 122 -5.92 6.06 32.28
N LYS A 123 -5.17 7.12 32.58
CA LYS A 123 -4.81 7.46 33.97
C LYS A 123 -5.18 8.90 34.27
#